data_AF-A0A9D7N7N7-F1
#
_entry.id   AF-A0A9D7N7N7-F1
#
_cell.length_a   1.000
_cell.length_b   1.000
_cell.length_c   1.000
_cell.angle_alpha   90.00
_cell.angle_beta   90.00
_cell.angle_gamma   90.00
#
_symmetry.space_group_name_H-M   'P 1'
#
loop_
_entity.id
_entity.type
_entity.pdbx_description
1 polymer ?
#
loop_
_entity_poly.entity_id
_entity_poly.type
_entity_poly.pdbx_seq_one_letter_code
_entity_poly.pdbx_strand_id
1 'polypeptide(L)'
;MSELPPHLDLRSVAMSELPQHLLALLEALPTSEQRIAVSRDDPRRAWQHVLEHAPRRYDFAGLSGEPGAVRWQVEARDPRKPRTVGGYLGWDHRRMEAILRLGVMLAERADWSAAQALLADHGAALRRHADLEDEILFPAVLAAQGGVDGGPIELLRTEHVEVRRSIHVMLRAVRDRDLTAVREACELLERGALEHHAKEEEILFPAIDESFEPRELERLVERLIVG
;
A
#
# COMPACT_ATOMS: atom_id res chain seq x y z
N MET A 1 0.97 9.87 -19.66
CA MET A 1 2.10 9.58 -18.75
C MET A 1 1.55 9.68 -17.35
N SER A 2 1.59 8.59 -16.56
CA SER A 2 1.19 8.69 -15.15
C SER A 2 2.34 9.36 -14.41
N GLU A 3 2.16 10.63 -14.06
CA GLU A 3 3.13 11.39 -13.26
C GLU A 3 3.05 10.94 -11.80
N LEU A 4 4.14 11.12 -11.05
CA LEU A 4 4.11 10.88 -9.61
C LEU A 4 3.11 11.84 -8.95
N PRO A 5 2.38 11.40 -7.90
CA PRO A 5 1.50 12.30 -7.17
C PRO A 5 2.28 13.49 -6.59
N PRO A 6 1.69 14.71 -6.58
CA PRO A 6 2.35 15.89 -6.02
C PRO A 6 2.71 15.72 -4.53
N HIS A 7 3.83 16.32 -4.13
CA HIS A 7 4.30 16.24 -2.75
C HIS A 7 3.63 17.28 -1.84
N LEU A 8 3.33 16.88 -0.61
CA LEU A 8 3.03 17.74 0.53
C LEU A 8 4.24 17.73 1.46
N ASP A 9 5.02 18.81 1.49
CA ASP A 9 6.21 18.89 2.35
C ASP A 9 5.82 19.33 3.77
N LEU A 10 5.93 18.41 4.72
CA LEU A 10 5.59 18.59 6.12
C LEU A 10 6.84 18.58 7.01
N ARG A 11 8.04 18.60 6.42
CA ARG A 11 9.30 18.47 7.18
C ARG A 11 9.57 19.66 8.09
N SER A 12 8.95 20.82 7.86
CA SER A 12 9.07 22.00 8.72
C SER A 12 8.03 22.04 9.85
N VAL A 13 7.02 21.17 9.82
CA VAL A 13 5.91 21.17 10.78
C VAL A 13 6.32 20.41 12.04
N ALA A 14 6.06 20.99 13.21
CA ALA A 14 6.34 20.32 14.48
C ALA A 14 5.46 19.08 14.66
N MET A 15 5.99 17.99 15.24
CA MET A 15 5.23 16.74 15.41
C MET A 15 3.98 16.88 16.28
N SER A 16 3.94 17.86 17.18
CA SER A 16 2.75 18.19 17.97
C SER A 16 1.64 18.86 17.15
N GLU A 17 1.98 19.53 16.05
CA GLU A 17 1.06 20.29 15.19
C GLU A 17 0.71 19.53 13.91
N LEU A 18 1.51 18.52 13.55
CA LEU A 18 1.35 17.72 12.35
C LEU A 18 -0.07 17.13 12.18
N PRO A 19 -0.74 16.61 13.22
CA PRO A 19 -2.09 16.07 13.07
C PRO A 19 -3.09 17.06 12.49
N GLN A 20 -3.19 18.26 13.08
CA GLN A 20 -4.14 19.28 12.62
C GLN A 20 -3.70 19.86 11.27
N HIS A 21 -2.39 20.04 11.06
CA HIS A 21 -1.86 20.60 9.83
C HIS A 21 -2.08 19.69 8.61
N LEU A 22 -1.83 18.39 8.78
CA LEU A 22 -2.06 17.39 7.73
C LEU A 22 -3.54 17.33 7.35
N LEU A 23 -4.44 17.27 8.34
CA LEU A 23 -5.88 17.26 8.09
C LEU A 23 -6.32 18.48 7.27
N ALA A 24 -5.93 19.68 7.69
CA ALA A 24 -6.28 20.92 6.99
C ALA A 24 -5.79 20.94 5.53
N LEU A 25 -4.59 20.42 5.25
CA LEU A 25 -4.09 20.31 3.88
C LEU A 25 -4.88 19.32 3.03
N LEU A 26 -5.34 18.22 3.63
CA LEU A 26 -6.10 17.18 2.94
C LEU A 26 -7.56 17.57 2.70
N GLU A 27 -8.16 18.45 3.52
CA GLU A 27 -9.56 18.89 3.36
C GLU A 27 -9.83 19.48 1.97
N ALA A 28 -8.85 20.16 1.39
CA ALA A 28 -8.92 20.75 0.06
C ALA A 28 -8.70 19.73 -1.08
N LEU A 29 -8.33 18.49 -0.77
CA LEU A 29 -8.02 17.46 -1.78
C LEU A 29 -9.31 16.91 -2.42
N PRO A 30 -9.52 17.09 -3.74
CA PRO A 30 -10.68 16.54 -4.44
C PRO A 30 -10.69 15.01 -4.44
N THR A 31 -11.86 14.39 -4.58
CA THR A 31 -11.98 12.93 -4.72
C THR A 31 -11.13 12.41 -5.89
N SER A 32 -10.49 11.25 -5.69
CA SER A 32 -9.54 10.58 -6.60
C SER A 32 -8.19 11.29 -6.79
N GLU A 33 -7.96 12.43 -6.13
CA GLU A 33 -6.66 13.08 -6.15
C GLU A 33 -5.71 12.43 -5.15
N GLN A 34 -4.44 12.32 -5.56
CA GLN A 34 -3.39 11.70 -4.78
C GLN A 34 -2.31 12.69 -4.36
N ARG A 35 -1.68 12.47 -3.21
CA ARG A 35 -0.51 13.22 -2.74
C ARG A 35 0.52 12.30 -2.11
N ILE A 36 1.77 12.74 -2.09
CA ILE A 36 2.84 12.14 -1.27
C ILE A 36 3.13 13.09 -0.11
N ALA A 37 2.72 12.74 1.10
CA ALA A 37 3.08 13.46 2.32
C ALA A 37 4.50 13.08 2.74
N VAL A 38 5.36 14.08 2.94
CA VAL A 38 6.77 13.91 3.32
C VAL A 38 7.02 14.55 4.68
N SER A 39 7.46 13.77 5.65
CA SER A 39 7.70 14.20 7.03
C SER A 39 9.10 13.79 7.50
N ARG A 40 9.61 14.41 8.57
CA ARG A 40 10.92 14.07 9.14
C ARG A 40 10.88 12.73 9.89
N ASP A 41 9.87 12.57 10.72
CA ASP A 41 9.66 11.42 11.62
C ASP A 41 8.34 10.71 11.27
N ASP A 42 8.08 9.57 11.91
CA ASP A 42 6.88 8.77 11.66
C ASP A 42 5.58 9.57 11.95
N PRO A 43 4.75 9.88 10.92
CA PRO A 43 3.54 10.66 11.05
C PRO A 43 2.32 9.81 11.48
N ARG A 44 2.49 8.57 11.95
CA ARG A 44 1.38 7.65 12.30
C ARG A 44 0.30 8.28 13.17
N ARG A 45 0.67 9.12 14.15
CA ARG A 45 -0.32 9.85 14.98
C ARG A 45 -1.15 10.86 14.18
N ALA A 46 -0.54 11.52 13.19
CA ALA A 46 -1.26 12.43 12.30
C ALA A 46 -2.24 11.68 11.40
N TRP A 47 -1.85 10.50 10.90
CA TRP A 47 -2.73 9.64 10.10
C TRP A 47 -3.90 9.06 10.90
N GLN A 48 -3.67 8.66 12.16
CA GLN A 48 -4.74 8.28 13.08
C GLN A 48 -5.74 9.43 13.29
N HIS A 49 -5.22 10.65 13.51
CA HIS A 49 -6.06 11.83 13.64
C HIS A 49 -6.89 12.11 12.38
N VAL A 50 -6.33 11.92 11.19
CA VAL A 50 -7.05 12.06 9.91
C VAL A 50 -8.20 11.05 9.82
N LEU A 51 -8.00 9.78 10.20
CA LEU A 51 -9.07 8.78 10.21
C LEU A 51 -10.20 9.14 11.18
N GLU A 52 -9.86 9.66 12.36
CA GLU A 52 -10.83 10.07 13.38
C GLU A 52 -11.68 11.28 12.96
N HIS A 53 -11.07 12.27 12.29
CA HIS A 53 -11.70 13.57 12.02
C HIS A 53 -12.24 13.70 10.60
N ALA A 54 -11.81 12.84 9.68
CA ALA A 54 -12.33 12.75 8.32
C ALA A 54 -12.62 11.28 7.96
N PRO A 55 -13.57 10.64 8.67
CA PRO A 55 -13.86 9.23 8.52
C PRO A 55 -14.20 8.91 7.06
N ARG A 56 -13.66 7.81 6.56
CA ARG A 56 -13.85 7.32 5.19
C ARG A 56 -13.39 8.28 4.09
N ARG A 57 -12.68 9.37 4.37
CA ARG A 57 -12.34 10.35 3.33
C ARG A 57 -11.01 10.08 2.63
N TYR A 58 -10.13 9.27 3.23
CA TYR A 58 -8.80 9.01 2.68
C TYR A 58 -8.39 7.55 2.81
N ASP A 59 -7.71 7.03 1.80
CA ASP A 59 -6.90 5.81 1.88
C ASP A 59 -5.43 6.22 1.77
N PHE A 60 -4.57 5.60 2.58
CA PHE A 60 -3.15 5.94 2.60
C PHE A 60 -2.30 4.73 2.98
N ALA A 61 -1.04 4.78 2.55
CA ALA A 61 -0.03 3.76 2.85
C ALA A 61 1.37 4.39 2.83
N GLY A 62 2.27 3.85 3.66
CA GLY A 62 3.67 4.23 3.64
C GLY A 62 4.33 3.92 2.30
N LEU A 63 5.43 4.61 2.00
CA LEU A 63 6.38 4.30 0.92
C LEU A 63 7.71 3.81 1.51
N SER A 64 8.68 3.42 0.69
CA SER A 64 10.03 3.16 1.21
C SER A 64 10.67 4.47 1.67
N GLY A 65 11.40 4.44 2.80
CA GLY A 65 12.04 5.63 3.34
C GLY A 65 13.31 5.97 2.57
N GLU A 66 13.50 7.25 2.25
CA GLU A 66 14.85 7.77 2.07
C GLU A 66 15.44 8.05 3.47
N PRO A 67 16.76 7.94 3.67
CA PRO A 67 17.37 8.34 4.94
C PRO A 67 16.95 9.77 5.33
N GLY A 68 16.27 9.92 6.47
CA GLY A 68 15.82 11.21 6.99
C GLY A 68 14.49 11.75 6.43
N ALA A 69 13.73 10.95 5.68
CA ALA A 69 12.37 11.32 5.25
C ALA A 69 11.40 10.13 5.27
N VAL A 70 10.27 10.30 5.96
CA VAL A 70 9.14 9.36 5.95
C VAL A 70 8.12 9.84 4.93
N ARG A 71 7.78 8.97 3.97
CA ARG A 71 6.85 9.27 2.87
C ARG A 71 5.61 8.38 2.95
N TRP A 72 4.45 8.97 2.72
CA TRP A 72 3.16 8.28 2.66
C TRP A 72 2.39 8.76 1.43
N GLN A 73 1.83 7.83 0.68
CA GLN A 73 0.90 8.16 -0.39
C GLN A 73 -0.52 8.15 0.16
N VAL A 74 -1.29 9.17 -0.18
CA VAL A 74 -2.69 9.33 0.21
C VAL A 74 -3.54 9.60 -1.01
N GLU A 75 -4.74 9.02 -1.05
CA GLU A 75 -5.78 9.29 -2.04
C GLU A 75 -7.08 9.69 -1.34
N ALA A 76 -7.72 10.76 -1.82
CA ALA A 76 -9.06 11.13 -1.38
C ALA A 76 -10.11 10.21 -2.01
N ARG A 77 -11.02 9.67 -1.20
CA ARG A 77 -12.09 8.76 -1.64
C ARG A 77 -13.46 9.39 -1.39
N ASP A 78 -14.50 8.83 -2.02
CA ASP A 78 -15.88 9.23 -1.75
C ASP A 78 -16.31 8.78 -0.34
N PRO A 79 -16.52 9.70 0.61
CA PRO A 79 -16.82 9.33 2.00
C PRO A 79 -18.20 8.68 2.16
N ARG A 80 -19.08 8.76 1.14
CA ARG A 80 -20.37 8.07 1.13
C ARG A 80 -20.22 6.56 0.97
N LYS A 81 -19.10 6.10 0.40
CA LYS A 81 -18.80 4.68 0.26
C LYS A 81 -18.24 4.13 1.58
N PRO A 82 -18.77 3.01 2.12
CA PRO A 82 -18.22 2.39 3.31
C PRO A 82 -16.78 1.93 3.07
N ARG A 83 -16.05 1.64 4.16
CA ARG A 83 -14.76 0.94 4.05
C ARG A 83 -15.01 -0.56 3.93
N THR A 84 -14.29 -1.19 3.01
CA THR A 84 -14.28 -2.64 2.85
C THR A 84 -12.84 -3.09 2.63
N VAL A 85 -12.55 -4.37 2.90
CA VAL A 85 -11.22 -4.94 2.70
C VAL A 85 -10.86 -4.89 1.22
N GLY A 86 -11.77 -5.31 0.34
CA GLY A 86 -11.56 -5.23 -1.11
C GLY A 86 -11.38 -3.79 -1.60
N GLY A 87 -12.05 -2.83 -0.96
CA GLY A 87 -11.88 -1.40 -1.27
C GLY A 87 -10.48 -0.87 -0.97
N TYR A 88 -9.94 -1.17 0.22
CA TYR A 88 -8.63 -0.67 0.64
C TYR A 88 -7.47 -1.47 0.04
N LEU A 89 -7.47 -2.80 0.16
CA LEU A 89 -6.38 -3.62 -0.34
C LEU A 89 -6.33 -3.64 -1.88
N GLY A 90 -7.49 -3.63 -2.55
CA GLY A 90 -7.53 -3.45 -4.01
C GLY A 90 -7.08 -2.05 -4.47
N TRP A 91 -7.29 -0.99 -3.66
CA TRP A 91 -6.65 0.30 -3.91
C TRP A 91 -5.13 0.20 -3.80
N ASP A 92 -4.63 -0.51 -2.80
CA ASP A 92 -3.21 -0.71 -2.58
C ASP A 92 -2.57 -1.52 -3.73
N HIS A 93 -3.23 -2.55 -4.25
CA HIS A 93 -2.81 -3.28 -5.45
C HIS A 93 -2.60 -2.34 -6.64
N ARG A 94 -3.63 -1.56 -7.01
CA ARG A 94 -3.54 -0.61 -8.12
C ARG A 94 -2.43 0.41 -7.94
N ARG A 95 -2.25 0.88 -6.70
CA ARG A 95 -1.17 1.80 -6.33
C ARG A 95 0.21 1.16 -6.55
N MET A 96 0.39 -0.08 -6.10
CA MET A 96 1.65 -0.82 -6.26
C MET A 96 1.97 -1.10 -7.73
N GLU A 97 0.99 -1.49 -8.53
CA GLU A 97 1.15 -1.67 -9.98
C GLU A 97 1.56 -0.38 -10.69
N ALA A 98 0.97 0.76 -10.32
CA ALA A 98 1.35 2.05 -10.89
C ALA A 98 2.82 2.40 -10.59
N ILE A 99 3.28 2.13 -9.37
CA ILE A 99 4.68 2.34 -8.97
C ILE A 99 5.61 1.41 -9.78
N LEU A 100 5.26 0.13 -9.93
CA LEU A 100 6.06 -0.83 -10.71
C LEU A 100 6.22 -0.38 -12.15
N ARG A 101 5.10 -0.07 -12.83
CA ARG A 101 5.10 0.38 -14.24
C ARG A 101 5.97 1.63 -14.43
N LEU A 102 5.85 2.60 -13.53
CA LEU A 102 6.64 3.83 -13.59
C LEU A 102 8.14 3.57 -13.32
N GLY A 103 8.46 2.71 -12.35
CA GLY A 103 9.84 2.31 -12.04
C GLY A 103 10.53 1.61 -13.23
N VAL A 104 9.84 0.69 -13.89
CA VAL A 104 10.33 0.02 -15.11
C VAL A 104 10.54 1.04 -16.23
N MET A 105 9.56 1.92 -16.48
CA MET A 105 9.67 2.96 -17.51
C MET A 105 10.86 3.91 -17.28
N LEU A 106 11.18 4.24 -16.03
CA LEU A 106 12.36 5.05 -15.71
C LEU A 106 13.67 4.28 -15.92
N ALA A 107 13.70 2.97 -15.63
CA ALA A 107 14.84 2.13 -15.95
C ALA A 107 15.09 2.06 -17.47
N GLU A 108 14.03 1.95 -18.28
CA GLU A 108 14.11 1.98 -19.75
C GLU A 108 14.66 3.29 -20.30
N ARG A 109 14.45 4.39 -19.58
CA ARG A 109 15.00 5.72 -19.89
C ARG A 109 16.39 5.95 -19.31
N ALA A 110 16.98 4.93 -18.68
CA ALA A 110 18.24 4.99 -17.94
C ALA A 110 18.27 6.00 -16.79
N ASP A 111 17.10 6.42 -16.27
CA ASP A 111 17.00 7.19 -15.03
C ASP A 111 17.06 6.23 -13.83
N TRP A 112 18.26 5.69 -13.63
CA TRP A 112 18.50 4.64 -12.63
C TRP A 112 18.23 5.11 -11.20
N SER A 113 18.45 6.39 -10.91
CA SER A 113 18.19 6.92 -9.56
C SER A 113 16.70 6.88 -9.25
N ALA A 114 15.86 7.39 -10.17
CA ALA A 114 14.42 7.38 -10.00
C ALA A 114 13.85 5.95 -10.06
N ALA A 115 14.37 5.11 -10.95
CA ALA A 115 13.97 3.70 -11.05
C ALA A 115 14.25 2.92 -9.76
N GLN A 116 15.45 3.10 -9.17
CA GLN A 116 15.82 2.46 -7.90
C GLN A 116 14.90 2.91 -6.76
N ALA A 117 14.60 4.20 -6.67
CA ALA A 117 13.70 4.74 -5.64
C ALA A 117 12.28 4.16 -5.77
N LEU A 118 11.71 4.10 -6.98
CA LEU A 118 10.36 3.57 -7.18
C LEU A 118 10.27 2.06 -7.05
N LEU A 119 11.25 1.30 -7.53
CA LEU A 119 11.25 -0.15 -7.34
C LEU A 119 11.52 -0.52 -5.87
N ALA A 120 12.24 0.31 -5.11
CA ALA A 120 12.30 0.21 -3.66
C ALA A 120 10.93 0.51 -3.00
N ASP A 121 10.21 1.54 -3.44
CA ASP A 121 8.86 1.85 -2.99
C ASP A 121 7.88 0.70 -3.25
N HIS A 122 7.91 0.13 -4.46
CA HIS A 122 7.09 -1.02 -4.83
C HIS A 122 7.40 -2.25 -3.97
N GLY A 123 8.68 -2.61 -3.83
CA GLY A 123 9.08 -3.75 -3.01
C GLY A 123 8.74 -3.56 -1.53
N ALA A 124 8.82 -2.34 -1.00
CA ALA A 124 8.42 -2.06 0.38
C ALA A 124 6.90 -2.10 0.55
N ALA A 125 6.14 -1.66 -0.46
CA ALA A 125 4.69 -1.72 -0.45
C ALA A 125 4.20 -3.17 -0.46
N LEU A 126 4.71 -4.03 -1.36
CA LEU A 126 4.32 -5.45 -1.42
C LEU A 126 4.63 -6.19 -0.11
N ARG A 127 5.78 -5.91 0.52
CA ARG A 127 6.10 -6.51 1.83
C ARG A 127 5.10 -6.08 2.88
N ARG A 128 4.85 -4.78 3.01
CA ARG A 128 3.86 -4.26 3.97
C ARG A 128 2.47 -4.83 3.71
N HIS A 129 2.07 -4.94 2.45
CA HIS A 129 0.79 -5.53 2.07
C HIS A 129 0.66 -6.95 2.60
N ALA A 130 1.60 -7.83 2.27
CA ALA A 130 1.63 -9.20 2.75
C ALA A 130 1.69 -9.27 4.29
N ASP A 131 2.42 -8.36 4.95
CA ASP A 131 2.50 -8.29 6.42
C ASP A 131 1.15 -7.87 7.03
N LEU A 132 0.44 -6.89 6.45
CA LEU A 132 -0.91 -6.50 6.88
C LEU A 132 -1.89 -7.66 6.77
N GLU A 133 -1.79 -8.44 5.70
CA GLU A 133 -2.65 -9.60 5.53
C GLU A 133 -2.31 -10.73 6.50
N ASP A 134 -1.03 -11.09 6.57
CA ASP A 134 -0.52 -12.18 7.41
C ASP A 134 -0.77 -11.93 8.91
N GLU A 135 -0.59 -10.68 9.36
CA GLU A 135 -0.56 -10.31 10.78
C GLU A 135 -1.86 -9.68 11.29
N ILE A 136 -2.69 -9.10 10.41
CA ILE A 136 -3.91 -8.40 10.80
C ILE A 136 -5.15 -9.01 10.15
N LEU A 137 -5.20 -9.11 8.83
CA LEU A 137 -6.40 -9.56 8.12
C LEU A 137 -6.71 -11.03 8.41
N PHE A 138 -5.77 -11.93 8.09
CA PHE A 138 -6.00 -13.38 8.21
C PHE A 138 -6.29 -13.80 9.65
N PRO A 139 -5.59 -13.29 10.69
CA PRO A 139 -5.96 -13.59 12.07
C PRO A 139 -7.37 -13.12 12.44
N ALA A 140 -7.82 -11.96 11.94
CA ALA A 140 -9.16 -11.46 12.20
C ALA A 140 -10.23 -12.33 11.52
N VAL A 141 -9.99 -12.75 10.28
CA VAL A 141 -10.89 -13.64 9.51
C VAL A 141 -11.00 -15.01 10.18
N LEU A 142 -9.87 -15.62 10.54
CA LEU A 142 -9.86 -16.91 11.23
C LEU A 142 -10.60 -16.83 12.56
N ALA A 143 -10.40 -15.77 13.34
CA ALA A 143 -11.11 -15.56 14.60
C ALA A 143 -12.64 -15.46 14.40
N ALA A 144 -13.09 -14.75 13.36
CA ALA A 144 -14.51 -14.64 13.01
C ALA A 144 -15.11 -15.97 12.54
N GLN A 145 -14.31 -16.83 11.90
CA GLN A 145 -14.73 -18.14 11.37
C GLN A 145 -14.55 -19.30 12.38
N GLY A 146 -14.29 -19.01 13.65
CA GLY A 146 -14.16 -20.03 14.70
C GLY A 146 -12.79 -20.72 14.78
N GLY A 147 -11.76 -20.15 14.14
CA GLY A 147 -10.35 -20.50 14.34
C GLY A 147 -9.86 -21.73 13.57
N VAL A 148 -10.56 -22.16 12.53
CA VAL A 148 -10.11 -23.27 11.68
C VAL A 148 -9.00 -22.78 10.76
N ASP A 149 -7.76 -23.08 11.13
CA ASP A 149 -6.57 -22.81 10.31
C ASP A 149 -6.40 -23.89 9.23
N GLY A 150 -6.08 -23.47 8.01
CA GLY A 150 -5.95 -24.34 6.82
C GLY A 150 -6.88 -23.98 5.66
N GLY A 151 -6.44 -24.22 4.43
CA GLY A 151 -7.18 -23.92 3.20
C GLY A 151 -6.64 -22.71 2.44
N PRO A 152 -7.48 -21.85 1.85
CA PRO A 152 -7.05 -20.74 0.97
C PRO A 152 -6.05 -19.77 1.60
N ILE A 153 -6.18 -19.46 2.90
CA ILE A 153 -5.27 -18.54 3.61
C ILE A 153 -3.84 -19.08 3.67
N GLU A 154 -3.65 -20.39 3.89
CA GLU A 154 -2.31 -20.98 3.97
C GLU A 154 -1.61 -21.02 2.59
N LEU A 155 -2.41 -21.19 1.53
CA LEU A 155 -1.91 -21.05 0.16
C LEU A 155 -1.41 -19.62 -0.10
N LEU A 156 -2.19 -18.60 0.29
CA LEU A 156 -1.80 -17.19 0.12
C LEU A 156 -0.54 -16.85 0.92
N ARG A 157 -0.42 -17.33 2.17
CA ARG A 157 0.82 -17.19 2.96
C ARG A 157 2.04 -17.79 2.27
N THR A 158 1.88 -18.95 1.64
CA THR A 158 2.95 -19.58 0.86
C THR A 158 3.32 -18.72 -0.36
N GLU A 159 2.32 -18.15 -1.04
CA GLU A 159 2.53 -17.23 -2.16
C GLU A 159 3.24 -15.94 -1.71
N HIS A 160 2.93 -15.40 -0.53
CA HIS A 160 3.65 -14.26 0.03
C HIS A 160 5.15 -14.53 0.20
N VAL A 161 5.55 -15.77 0.53
CA VAL A 161 6.98 -16.13 0.62
C VAL A 161 7.65 -16.03 -0.75
N GLU A 162 6.99 -16.48 -1.82
CA GLU A 162 7.52 -16.39 -3.18
C GLU A 162 7.54 -14.94 -3.69
N VAL A 163 6.51 -14.15 -3.40
CA VAL A 163 6.48 -12.70 -3.68
C VAL A 163 7.67 -12.01 -2.99
N ARG A 164 7.89 -12.27 -1.70
CA ARG A 164 9.02 -11.71 -0.94
C ARG A 164 10.37 -12.09 -1.57
N ARG A 165 10.54 -13.31 -2.10
CA ARG A 165 11.76 -13.71 -2.82
C ARG A 165 11.93 -12.95 -4.15
N SER A 166 10.87 -12.84 -4.94
CA SER A 166 10.87 -12.13 -6.22
C SER A 166 11.23 -10.64 -6.08
N ILE A 167 10.77 -9.99 -4.99
CA ILE A 167 11.17 -8.62 -4.68
C ILE A 167 12.70 -8.49 -4.52
N HIS A 168 13.37 -9.45 -3.87
CA HIS A 168 14.83 -9.40 -3.72
C HIS A 168 15.56 -9.53 -5.07
N VAL A 169 15.01 -10.30 -6.01
CA VAL A 169 15.56 -10.43 -7.36
C VAL A 169 15.44 -9.09 -8.09
N MET A 170 14.26 -8.48 -8.09
CA MET A 170 14.01 -7.16 -8.69
C MET A 170 14.94 -6.08 -8.12
N LEU A 171 15.07 -6.01 -6.79
CA LEU A 171 15.91 -5.00 -6.12
C LEU A 171 17.40 -5.16 -6.45
N ARG A 172 17.88 -6.39 -6.63
CA ARG A 172 19.26 -6.63 -7.11
C ARG A 172 19.44 -6.18 -8.55
N ALA A 173 18.52 -6.54 -9.44
CA ALA A 173 18.59 -6.18 -10.86
C ALA A 173 18.65 -4.66 -11.06
N VAL A 174 17.79 -3.90 -10.38
CA VAL A 174 17.76 -2.43 -10.52
C VAL A 174 19.00 -1.76 -9.90
N ARG A 175 19.55 -2.33 -8.82
CA ARG A 175 20.82 -1.87 -8.23
C ARG A 175 21.98 -2.04 -9.21
N ASP A 176 22.02 -3.18 -9.88
CA ASP A 176 23.10 -3.54 -10.81
C ASP A 176 22.93 -2.84 -12.18
N ARG A 177 21.82 -2.10 -12.38
CA ARG A 177 21.50 -1.30 -13.59
C ARG A 177 21.46 -2.15 -14.87
N ASP A 178 21.07 -3.41 -14.73
CA ASP A 178 20.89 -4.33 -15.84
C ASP A 178 19.43 -4.26 -16.30
N LEU A 179 19.18 -3.55 -17.40
CA LEU A 179 17.82 -3.35 -17.92
C LEU A 179 17.13 -4.67 -18.30
N THR A 180 17.88 -5.64 -18.83
CA THR A 180 17.33 -6.95 -19.19
C THR A 180 16.90 -7.69 -17.94
N ALA A 181 17.78 -7.78 -16.94
CA ALA A 181 17.45 -8.42 -15.67
C ALA A 181 16.33 -7.70 -14.92
N VAL A 182 16.24 -6.37 -15.00
CA VAL A 182 15.13 -5.60 -14.41
C VAL A 182 13.80 -5.98 -15.06
N ARG A 183 13.73 -6.00 -16.40
CA ARG A 183 12.51 -6.39 -17.12
C ARG A 183 12.08 -7.80 -16.76
N GLU A 184 12.99 -8.76 -16.84
CA GLU A 184 12.70 -10.16 -16.51
C GLU A 184 12.23 -10.34 -15.06
N ALA A 185 12.90 -9.69 -14.10
CA ALA A 185 12.53 -9.75 -12.69
C ALA A 185 11.18 -9.08 -12.40
N CYS A 186 10.93 -7.91 -12.99
CA CYS A 186 9.66 -7.20 -12.83
C CYS A 186 8.50 -7.95 -13.48
N GLU A 187 8.67 -8.52 -14.68
CA GLU A 187 7.64 -9.32 -15.35
C GLU A 187 7.30 -10.59 -14.56
N LEU A 188 8.31 -11.27 -14.01
CA LEU A 188 8.09 -12.44 -13.16
C LEU A 188 7.33 -12.07 -11.89
N LEU A 189 7.73 -10.99 -11.23
CA LEU A 189 7.06 -10.48 -10.03
C LEU A 189 5.62 -10.06 -10.35
N GLU A 190 5.39 -9.31 -11.42
CA GLU A 190 4.06 -8.83 -11.83
C GLU A 190 3.11 -9.99 -12.12
N ARG A 191 3.56 -11.02 -12.86
CA ARG A 191 2.72 -12.20 -13.11
C ARG A 191 2.32 -12.91 -11.82
N GLY A 192 3.29 -13.16 -10.93
CA GLY A 192 3.02 -13.82 -9.65
C GLY A 192 2.09 -12.99 -8.75
N ALA A 193 2.30 -11.68 -8.68
CA ALA A 193 1.46 -10.77 -7.93
C ALA A 193 0.04 -10.68 -8.51
N LEU A 194 -0.13 -10.59 -9.84
CA LEU A 194 -1.45 -10.53 -10.47
C LEU A 194 -2.26 -11.81 -10.25
N GLU A 195 -1.64 -12.99 -10.36
CA GLU A 195 -2.32 -14.27 -10.08
C GLU A 195 -2.74 -14.38 -8.61
N HIS A 196 -1.93 -13.85 -7.70
CA HIS A 196 -2.19 -13.79 -6.27
C HIS A 196 -3.33 -12.81 -5.96
N HIS A 197 -3.20 -11.55 -6.39
CA HIS A 197 -4.21 -10.50 -6.19
C HIS A 197 -5.57 -10.89 -6.81
N ALA A 198 -5.61 -11.65 -7.90
CA ALA A 198 -6.86 -12.13 -8.48
C ALA A 198 -7.62 -13.08 -7.53
N LYS A 199 -6.92 -13.98 -6.83
CA LYS A 199 -7.56 -14.84 -5.81
C LYS A 199 -8.12 -14.01 -4.67
N GLU A 200 -7.42 -12.94 -4.31
CA GLU A 200 -7.84 -12.05 -3.26
C GLU A 200 -9.05 -11.22 -3.66
N GLU A 201 -8.96 -10.48 -4.76
CA GLU A 201 -10.01 -9.57 -5.20
C GLU A 201 -11.27 -10.29 -5.71
N GLU A 202 -11.14 -11.46 -6.33
CA GLU A 202 -12.28 -12.18 -6.91
C GLU A 202 -12.94 -13.16 -5.91
N ILE A 203 -12.19 -13.65 -4.91
CA ILE A 203 -12.66 -14.71 -4.01
C ILE A 203 -12.58 -14.27 -2.55
N LEU A 204 -11.38 -13.95 -2.06
CA LEU A 204 -11.17 -13.78 -0.62
C LEU A 204 -11.81 -12.50 -0.09
N PHE A 205 -11.48 -11.34 -0.65
CA PHE A 205 -11.97 -10.04 -0.17
C PHE A 205 -13.49 -9.92 -0.24
N PRO A 206 -14.18 -10.36 -1.32
CA PRO A 206 -15.65 -10.39 -1.33
C PRO A 206 -16.23 -11.25 -0.20
N ALA A 207 -15.67 -12.44 0.04
CA ALA A 207 -16.13 -13.31 1.12
C ALA A 207 -15.89 -12.70 2.51
N ILE A 208 -14.80 -11.96 2.70
CA ILE A 208 -14.52 -11.22 3.94
C ILE A 208 -15.53 -10.08 4.10
N ASP A 209 -15.72 -9.28 3.05
CA ASP A 209 -16.63 -8.13 3.07
C ASP A 209 -18.09 -8.55 3.35
N GLU A 210 -18.50 -9.76 2.94
CA GLU A 210 -19.82 -10.34 3.22
C GLU A 210 -19.97 -10.99 4.60
N SER A 211 -18.87 -11.43 5.23
CA SER A 211 -18.90 -12.22 6.47
C SER A 211 -18.78 -11.40 7.76
N PHE A 212 -18.45 -10.10 7.66
CA PHE A 212 -18.32 -9.21 8.81
C PHE A 212 -19.51 -8.24 8.91
N GLU A 213 -19.92 -7.94 10.14
CA GLU A 213 -20.85 -6.83 10.36
C GLU A 213 -20.21 -5.51 9.89
N PRO A 214 -20.96 -4.60 9.23
CA PRO A 214 -20.36 -3.42 8.58
C PRO A 214 -19.48 -2.57 9.50
N ARG A 215 -19.87 -2.41 10.77
CA ARG A 215 -19.07 -1.63 11.74
C ARG A 215 -17.78 -2.34 12.16
N GLU A 216 -17.77 -3.66 12.19
CA GLU A 216 -16.58 -4.46 12.49
C GLU A 216 -15.61 -4.42 11.31
N LEU A 217 -16.14 -4.54 10.09
CA LEU A 217 -15.38 -4.42 8.86
C LEU A 217 -14.68 -3.06 8.76
N GLU A 218 -15.38 -1.95 9.00
CA GLU A 218 -14.75 -0.63 8.93
C GLU A 218 -13.62 -0.45 9.96
N ARG A 219 -13.80 -0.97 11.19
CA ARG A 219 -12.74 -0.95 12.20
C ARG A 219 -11.55 -1.83 11.81
N LEU A 220 -11.79 -2.97 11.18
CA LEU A 220 -10.73 -3.83 10.66
C LEU A 220 -9.93 -3.10 9.58
N VAL A 221 -10.60 -2.45 8.63
CA VAL A 221 -9.94 -1.68 7.57
C VAL A 221 -9.15 -0.49 8.14
N GLU A 222 -9.68 0.22 9.13
CA GLU A 222 -8.92 1.29 9.79
C GLU A 222 -7.66 0.78 10.49
N ARG A 223 -7.69 -0.42 11.08
CA ARG A 223 -6.49 -1.08 11.63
C ARG A 223 -5.47 -1.42 10.54
N LEU A 224 -5.92 -1.91 9.38
CA LEU A 224 -5.03 -2.18 8.23
C LEU A 224 -4.34 -0.90 7.75
N ILE A 225 -5.09 0.21 7.66
CA ILE A 225 -4.57 1.50 7.19
C ILE A 225 -3.44 2.05 8.07
N VAL A 226 -3.49 1.82 9.38
CA VAL A 226 -2.51 2.36 10.34
C VAL A 226 -1.49 1.35 10.84
N GLY A 227 -1.58 0.09 10.40
CA GLY A 227 -0.62 -0.98 10.71
C GLY A 227 0.75 -0.69 10.11
#